data_AF-A0A366R7L8-F1
#
_entry.id   AF-A0A366R7L8-F1
#
_cell.length_a   1.000
_cell.length_b   1.000
_cell.length_c   1.000
_cell.angle_alpha   90.00
_cell.angle_beta   90.00
_cell.angle_gamma   90.00
#
_symmetry.space_group_name_H-M   'P 1'
#
loop_
_entity.id
_entity.type
_entity.pdbx_description
1 polymer ?
#
loop_
_entity_poly.entity_id
_entity_poly.type
_entity_poly.pdbx_seq_one_letter_code
_entity_poly.pdbx_strand_id
1 'polypeptide(L)'
;MAQPPERRGSGVNRLEHPTQIPDPEGHPIIPPLRNFAPAIFRPISYDEPLSDITSVTRLDHLKAQLKSIDDHAQSSRKNFVALCIRERERILQEGRRCEVLDKQEDTVSPDVPLGVESDTLDSMISNMEAKPQRSARHANTRDLPIPLFNKHYRSLRECQASKMMGFVSHSTLEARNRDRTLRRHRDTVERNIREHQRRAD
;
A
#
# COMPACT_ATOMS: atom_id res chain seq x y z
N MET A 1 14.81 -13.75 35.26
CA MET A 1 14.13 -14.26 34.05
C MET A 1 15.11 -14.13 32.89
N ALA A 2 15.43 -15.23 32.22
CA ALA A 2 16.36 -15.19 31.08
C ALA A 2 15.68 -14.48 29.90
N GLN A 3 16.37 -13.49 29.33
CA GLN A 3 15.95 -12.85 28.09
C GLN A 3 15.94 -13.93 26.99
N PRO A 4 14.83 -14.15 26.27
CA PRO A 4 14.86 -15.06 25.13
C PRO A 4 15.90 -14.54 24.13
N PRO A 5 16.69 -15.42 23.51
CA PRO A 5 17.75 -15.01 22.60
C PRO A 5 17.18 -14.09 21.53
N GLU A 6 17.89 -12.98 21.26
CA GLU A 6 17.55 -12.08 20.18
C GLU A 6 17.53 -12.87 18.87
N ARG A 7 16.33 -13.05 18.32
CA ARG A 7 16.15 -13.74 17.06
C ARG A 7 16.79 -12.88 15.96
N ARG A 8 17.75 -13.44 15.23
CA ARG A 8 18.27 -12.85 13.99
C ARG A 8 17.07 -12.51 13.10
N GLY A 9 16.99 -11.27 12.64
CA GLY A 9 15.95 -10.83 11.70
C GLY A 9 14.63 -10.37 12.32
N SER A 10 14.54 -10.13 13.63
CA SER A 10 13.30 -9.61 14.21
C SER A 10 13.09 -8.10 13.97
N GLY A 11 11.90 -7.71 13.49
CA GLY A 11 11.53 -6.32 13.22
C GLY A 11 11.22 -6.03 11.75
N VAL A 12 11.23 -4.74 11.38
CA VAL A 12 10.85 -4.25 10.04
C VAL A 12 11.74 -4.83 8.93
N ASN A 13 12.98 -5.15 9.27
CA ASN A 13 13.99 -5.73 8.37
C ASN A 13 13.80 -7.25 8.13
N ARG A 14 12.83 -7.90 8.78
CA ARG A 14 12.54 -9.34 8.56
C ARG A 14 12.08 -9.65 7.14
N LEU A 15 11.47 -8.67 6.48
CA LEU A 15 11.05 -8.74 5.09
C LEU A 15 12.13 -8.19 4.14
N GLU A 16 13.40 -8.19 4.54
CA GLU A 16 14.50 -7.98 3.60
C GLU A 16 14.52 -9.16 2.63
N HIS A 17 14.11 -8.85 1.39
CA HIS A 17 13.87 -9.77 0.28
C HIS A 17 14.75 -11.03 0.33
N PRO A 18 14.21 -12.23 0.65
CA PRO A 18 14.98 -13.45 0.56
C PRO A 18 15.28 -13.70 -0.92
N THR A 19 16.44 -13.25 -1.42
CA THR A 19 16.77 -13.26 -2.86
C THR A 19 16.96 -14.65 -3.42
N GLN A 20 17.19 -15.65 -2.56
CA GLN A 20 17.55 -17.01 -2.92
C GLN A 20 16.38 -18.02 -2.83
N ILE A 21 15.29 -17.66 -2.14
CA ILE A 21 14.13 -18.55 -1.96
C ILE A 21 13.18 -18.39 -3.15
N PRO A 22 12.84 -19.43 -3.93
CA PRO A 22 11.81 -19.34 -4.97
C PRO A 22 10.41 -19.17 -4.36
N ASP A 23 9.45 -18.67 -5.13
CA ASP A 23 8.05 -18.63 -4.67
C ASP A 23 7.50 -20.06 -4.59
N PRO A 24 6.93 -20.51 -3.44
CA PRO A 24 6.35 -21.85 -3.33
C PRO A 24 5.23 -22.14 -4.34
N GLU A 25 4.56 -21.12 -4.86
CA GLU A 25 3.53 -21.26 -5.89
C GLU A 25 4.10 -21.32 -7.32
N GLY A 26 5.42 -21.22 -7.49
CA GLY A 26 6.09 -21.28 -8.80
C GLY A 26 5.95 -20.03 -9.66
N HIS A 27 5.41 -18.94 -9.12
CA HIS A 27 5.29 -17.67 -9.86
C HIS A 27 6.65 -16.98 -10.01
N PRO A 28 6.86 -16.21 -11.10
CA PRO A 28 8.05 -15.39 -11.25
C PRO A 28 8.15 -14.37 -10.11
N ILE A 29 9.37 -14.11 -9.64
CA ILE A 29 9.62 -13.18 -8.54
C ILE A 29 9.33 -11.75 -9.00
N ILE A 30 8.41 -11.08 -8.29
CA ILE A 30 8.08 -9.69 -8.55
C ILE A 30 9.13 -8.80 -7.90
N PRO A 31 9.84 -7.94 -8.67
CA PRO A 31 10.83 -7.03 -8.10
C PRO A 31 10.13 -5.86 -7.37
N PRO A 32 10.75 -5.33 -6.29
CA PRO A 32 10.20 -4.21 -5.54
C PRO A 32 10.05 -2.96 -6.39
N LEU A 33 8.95 -2.23 -6.19
CA LEU A 33 8.78 -0.92 -6.78
C LEU A 33 9.74 0.08 -6.14
N ARG A 34 10.70 0.58 -6.93
CA ARG A 34 11.63 1.65 -6.52
C ARG A 34 10.99 3.04 -6.54
N ASN A 35 10.01 3.21 -7.42
CA ASN A 35 9.30 4.48 -7.60
C ASN A 35 7.83 4.20 -7.87
N PHE A 36 6.98 5.02 -7.28
CA PHE A 36 5.55 4.99 -7.46
C PHE A 36 5.11 6.18 -8.34
N ALA A 37 5.45 6.10 -9.63
CA ALA A 37 5.22 7.17 -10.61
C ALA A 37 4.33 6.73 -11.79
N PRO A 38 3.00 6.64 -11.60
CA PRO A 38 2.07 6.11 -12.62
C PRO A 38 2.01 6.93 -13.91
N ALA A 39 2.35 8.23 -13.85
CA ALA A 39 2.34 9.11 -15.01
C ALA A 39 3.49 8.83 -16.00
N ILE A 40 4.62 8.29 -15.52
CA ILE A 40 5.81 8.02 -16.35
C ILE A 40 5.59 6.78 -17.22
N PHE A 41 4.80 5.82 -16.73
CA PHE A 41 4.58 4.54 -17.39
C PHE A 41 3.27 4.49 -18.20
N ARG A 42 2.72 5.65 -18.59
CA ARG A 42 1.58 5.69 -19.51
C ARG A 42 2.05 5.21 -20.89
N PRO A 43 1.45 4.16 -21.48
CA PRO A 43 1.70 3.81 -22.87
C PRO A 43 1.25 5.00 -23.75
N ILE A 44 2.17 5.51 -24.56
CA ILE A 44 1.82 6.46 -25.63
C ILE A 44 1.14 5.64 -26.71
N SER A 45 -0.11 5.95 -27.06
CA SER A 45 -0.78 5.25 -28.15
C SER A 45 -0.06 5.57 -29.46
N TYR A 46 0.09 4.60 -30.37
CA TYR A 46 0.68 4.84 -31.70
C TYR A 46 -0.05 5.95 -32.47
N ASP A 47 -1.35 6.08 -32.22
CA ASP A 47 -2.21 7.10 -32.83
C ASP A 47 -2.39 8.35 -31.96
N GLU A 48 -1.63 8.53 -30.87
CA GLU A 48 -1.68 9.74 -30.06
C GLU A 48 -0.94 10.86 -30.81
N PRO A 49 -1.63 11.85 -31.40
CA PRO A 49 -0.96 12.93 -32.11
C PRO A 49 -0.08 13.69 -31.12
N LEU A 50 1.22 13.75 -31.40
CA LEU A 50 2.18 14.58 -30.68
C LEU A 50 1.87 16.05 -30.99
N SER A 51 0.90 16.60 -30.27
CA SER A 51 0.30 17.93 -30.46
C SER A 51 -0.60 18.03 -31.68
N ASP A 52 -1.84 18.43 -31.46
CA ASP A 52 -2.83 18.67 -32.50
C ASP A 52 -2.53 20.04 -33.15
N ILE A 53 -1.71 20.04 -34.21
CA ILE A 53 -1.33 21.23 -35.00
C ILE A 53 -2.57 21.84 -35.71
N THR A 54 -3.71 21.15 -35.68
CA THR A 54 -4.98 21.55 -36.31
C THR A 54 -5.75 22.62 -35.53
N SER A 55 -5.33 22.96 -34.31
CA SER A 55 -6.00 23.99 -33.48
C SER A 55 -5.75 25.40 -34.03
N VAL A 56 -6.64 25.87 -34.90
CA VAL A 56 -6.53 27.17 -35.59
C VAL A 56 -6.77 28.35 -34.64
N THR A 57 -7.57 28.16 -33.59
CA THR A 57 -7.88 29.21 -32.61
C THR A 57 -7.36 28.89 -31.21
N ARG A 58 -7.07 29.95 -30.44
CA ARG A 58 -6.67 29.84 -29.04
C ARG A 58 -7.70 29.10 -28.18
N LEU A 59 -8.99 29.24 -28.50
CA LEU A 59 -10.08 28.55 -27.80
C LEU A 59 -10.09 27.05 -28.13
N ASP A 60 -9.82 26.67 -29.37
CA ASP A 60 -9.66 25.26 -29.76
C ASP A 60 -8.46 24.62 -29.07
N HIS A 61 -7.36 25.35 -28.95
CA HIS A 61 -6.18 24.90 -28.23
C HIS A 61 -6.48 24.63 -26.74
N LEU A 62 -7.20 25.54 -26.07
CA LEU A 62 -7.59 25.36 -24.67
C LEU A 62 -8.54 24.18 -24.48
N LYS A 63 -9.49 23.96 -25.40
CA LYS A 63 -10.39 22.80 -25.38
C LYS A 63 -9.64 21.49 -25.61
N ALA A 64 -8.71 21.46 -26.57
CA ALA A 64 -7.87 20.30 -26.83
C ALA A 64 -6.97 19.98 -25.63
N GLN A 65 -6.41 21.01 -24.98
CA GLN A 65 -5.65 20.85 -23.74
C GLN A 65 -6.50 20.25 -22.62
N LEU A 66 -7.73 20.74 -22.42
CA LEU A 66 -8.65 20.20 -21.42
C LEU A 66 -8.94 18.71 -21.66
N LYS A 67 -9.26 18.36 -22.91
CA LYS A 67 -9.49 16.97 -23.32
C LYS A 67 -8.26 16.09 -23.06
N SER A 68 -7.07 16.56 -23.43
CA SER A 68 -5.80 15.86 -23.19
C SER A 68 -5.55 15.60 -21.70
N ILE A 69 -5.88 16.57 -20.83
CA ILE A 69 -5.77 16.40 -19.37
C ILE A 69 -6.68 15.28 -18.89
N ASP A 70 -7.94 15.25 -19.34
CA ASP A 70 -8.93 14.25 -18.96
C ASP A 70 -8.54 12.84 -19.46
N ASP A 71 -8.08 12.73 -20.71
CA ASP A 71 -7.60 11.48 -21.31
C ASP A 71 -6.36 10.93 -20.56
N HIS A 72 -5.39 11.81 -20.27
CA HIS A 72 -4.21 11.47 -19.48
C HIS A 72 -4.56 11.05 -18.05
N ALA A 73 -5.52 11.71 -17.42
CA ALA A 73 -6.00 11.38 -16.08
C ALA A 73 -6.60 9.96 -16.05
N GLN A 74 -7.46 9.63 -17.01
CA GLN A 74 -8.09 8.31 -17.10
C GLN A 74 -7.05 7.20 -17.33
N SER A 75 -6.12 7.41 -18.27
CA SER A 75 -5.08 6.42 -18.59
C SER A 75 -4.14 6.18 -17.41
N SER A 76 -3.67 7.25 -16.78
CA SER A 76 -2.79 7.16 -15.60
C SER A 76 -3.46 6.48 -14.40
N ARG A 77 -4.79 6.62 -14.24
CA ARG A 77 -5.53 5.96 -13.15
C ARG A 77 -5.50 4.44 -13.29
N LYS A 78 -5.65 3.91 -14.51
CA LYS A 78 -5.53 2.46 -14.77
C LYS A 78 -4.14 1.96 -14.39
N ASN A 79 -3.11 2.70 -14.77
CA ASN A 79 -1.73 2.34 -14.46
C ASN A 79 -1.43 2.41 -12.95
N PHE A 80 -1.94 3.44 -12.26
CA PHE A 80 -1.84 3.57 -10.81
C PHE A 80 -2.40 2.31 -10.11
N VAL A 81 -3.60 1.87 -10.51
CA VAL A 81 -4.23 0.68 -9.93
C VAL A 81 -3.42 -0.58 -10.23
N ALA A 82 -2.89 -0.72 -11.46
CA ALA A 82 -2.03 -1.85 -11.82
C ALA A 82 -0.76 -1.91 -10.97
N LEU A 83 -0.11 -0.78 -10.70
CA LEU A 83 1.04 -0.70 -9.79
C LEU A 83 0.67 -1.08 -8.35
N CYS A 84 -0.49 -0.64 -7.86
CA CYS A 84 -0.99 -1.04 -6.54
C CYS A 84 -1.20 -2.55 -6.43
N ILE A 85 -1.85 -3.15 -7.42
CA ILE A 85 -2.10 -4.60 -7.46
C ILE A 85 -0.78 -5.35 -7.48
N ARG A 86 0.15 -4.96 -8.37
CA ARG A 86 1.47 -5.59 -8.47
C ARG A 86 2.22 -5.54 -7.13
N GLU A 87 2.23 -4.40 -6.46
CA GLU A 87 2.96 -4.27 -5.19
C GLU A 87 2.30 -5.05 -4.05
N ARG A 88 0.96 -5.12 -4.02
CA ARG A 88 0.22 -6.01 -3.13
C ARG A 88 0.65 -7.46 -3.34
N GLU A 89 0.63 -7.95 -4.59
CA GLU A 89 1.03 -9.32 -4.90
C GLU A 89 2.49 -9.58 -4.54
N ARG A 90 3.39 -8.60 -4.75
CA ARG A 90 4.78 -8.67 -4.32
C ARG A 90 4.91 -8.85 -2.79
N ILE A 91 4.15 -8.10 -1.99
CA ILE A 91 4.17 -8.22 -0.53
C ILE A 91 3.70 -9.61 -0.09
N LEU A 92 2.63 -10.13 -0.71
CA LEU A 92 2.11 -11.47 -0.42
C LEU A 92 3.11 -12.57 -0.80
N GLN A 93 3.68 -12.48 -2.00
CA GLN A 93 4.71 -13.41 -2.48
C GLN A 93 5.94 -13.41 -1.56
N GLU A 94 6.41 -12.23 -1.16
CA GLU A 94 7.50 -12.11 -0.21
C GLU A 94 7.17 -12.75 1.15
N GLY A 95 5.93 -12.60 1.60
CA GLY A 95 5.43 -13.23 2.81
C GLY A 95 5.56 -14.74 2.80
N ARG A 96 5.04 -15.39 1.75
CA ARG A 96 5.16 -16.84 1.55
C ARG A 96 6.62 -17.30 1.51
N ARG A 97 7.50 -16.54 0.86
CA ARG A 97 8.93 -16.87 0.76
C ARG A 97 9.63 -16.78 2.12
N CYS A 98 9.26 -15.81 2.95
CA CYS A 98 9.77 -15.72 4.32
C CYS A 98 9.29 -16.89 5.18
N GLU A 99 8.05 -17.35 5.01
CA GLU A 99 7.53 -18.53 5.72
C GLU A 99 8.29 -19.82 5.32
N VAL A 100 8.66 -19.96 4.05
CA VAL A 100 9.49 -21.08 3.58
C VAL A 100 10.89 -21.01 4.19
N LEU A 101 11.50 -19.81 4.23
CA LEU A 101 12.81 -19.61 4.85
C LEU A 101 12.77 -19.96 6.35
N ASP A 102 11.77 -19.48 7.08
CA ASP A 102 11.58 -19.77 8.50
C ASP A 102 11.50 -21.29 8.76
N LYS A 103 10.82 -22.04 7.87
CA LYS A 103 10.73 -23.51 7.94
C LYS A 103 12.07 -24.20 7.67
N GLN A 104 12.87 -23.67 6.74
CA GLN A 104 14.20 -24.22 6.44
C GLN A 104 15.21 -23.96 7.56
N GLU A 105 15.11 -22.81 8.22
CA GLU A 105 16.00 -22.41 9.32
C GLU A 105 15.54 -22.92 10.70
N ASP A 106 14.39 -23.62 10.76
CA ASP A 106 13.73 -24.04 12.00
C ASP A 106 13.46 -22.87 12.98
N THR A 107 13.24 -21.67 12.42
CA THR A 107 12.98 -20.43 13.17
C THR A 107 11.49 -20.09 13.24
N VAL A 108 10.63 -21.00 12.76
CA VAL A 108 9.17 -20.88 12.75
C VAL A 108 8.69 -20.40 14.12
N SER A 109 8.13 -19.20 14.18
CA SER A 109 7.37 -18.77 15.35
C SER A 109 6.06 -19.58 15.38
N PRO A 110 5.76 -20.35 16.44
CA PRO A 110 4.44 -20.92 16.59
C PRO A 110 3.40 -19.78 16.57
N ASP A 111 2.27 -19.99 15.87
CA ASP A 111 1.13 -19.07 15.90
C ASP A 111 0.59 -18.91 17.34
N VAL A 112 0.86 -19.90 18.18
CA VAL A 112 0.55 -19.93 19.60
C VAL A 112 1.75 -19.38 20.39
N PRO A 113 1.56 -18.44 21.34
CA PRO A 113 2.63 -18.00 22.21
C PRO A 113 3.30 -19.20 22.89
N LEU A 114 4.64 -19.21 22.94
CA LEU A 114 5.42 -20.26 23.60
C LEU A 114 4.89 -20.52 25.02
N GLY A 115 4.43 -21.75 25.28
CA GLY A 115 3.90 -22.18 26.58
C GLY A 115 2.39 -22.03 26.76
N VAL A 116 1.64 -21.67 25.71
CA VAL A 116 0.17 -21.68 25.72
C VAL A 116 -0.31 -22.89 24.93
N GLU A 117 -1.15 -23.73 25.53
CA GLU A 117 -1.80 -24.86 24.85
C GLU A 117 -2.94 -24.35 23.94
N SER A 118 -3.26 -25.07 22.87
CA SER A 118 -4.28 -24.65 21.88
C SER A 118 -5.63 -24.32 22.54
N ASP A 119 -6.08 -25.12 23.51
CA ASP A 119 -7.35 -24.94 24.21
C ASP A 119 -7.37 -23.69 25.11
N THR A 120 -6.20 -23.31 25.65
CA THR A 120 -6.03 -22.07 26.42
C THR A 120 -6.05 -20.84 25.51
N LEU A 121 -5.57 -20.95 24.26
CA LEU A 121 -5.61 -19.84 23.31
C LEU A 121 -7.05 -19.48 22.93
N ASP A 122 -7.89 -20.47 22.63
CA ASP A 122 -9.31 -20.23 22.30
C ASP A 122 -10.06 -19.58 23.47
N SER A 123 -9.77 -20.00 24.69
CA SER A 123 -10.31 -19.39 25.91
C SER A 123 -9.83 -17.94 26.08
N MET A 124 -8.57 -17.65 25.80
CA MET A 124 -8.04 -16.27 25.83
C MET A 124 -8.67 -15.39 24.75
N ILE A 125 -8.84 -15.89 23.52
CA ILE A 125 -9.48 -15.16 22.42
C ILE A 125 -10.94 -14.88 22.76
N SER A 126 -11.70 -15.88 23.22
CA SER A 126 -13.09 -15.69 23.66
C SER A 126 -13.20 -14.63 24.76
N ASN A 127 -12.24 -14.59 25.69
CA ASN A 127 -12.21 -13.56 26.73
C ASN A 127 -11.87 -12.16 26.20
N MET A 128 -11.02 -12.05 25.17
CA MET A 128 -10.73 -10.76 24.52
C MET A 128 -11.91 -10.24 23.68
N GLU A 129 -12.67 -11.14 23.05
CA GLU A 129 -13.86 -10.82 22.26
C GLU A 129 -15.13 -10.66 23.11
N ALA A 130 -15.06 -11.04 24.39
CA ALA A 130 -16.18 -10.92 25.31
C ALA A 130 -16.64 -9.46 25.43
N LYS A 131 -17.96 -9.26 25.35
CA LYS A 131 -18.54 -7.92 25.52
C LYS A 131 -18.16 -7.36 26.89
N PRO A 132 -17.77 -6.07 26.98
CA PRO A 132 -17.42 -5.47 28.26
C PRO A 132 -18.58 -5.63 29.26
N GLN A 133 -18.33 -6.28 30.39
CA GLN A 133 -19.34 -6.41 31.43
C GLN A 133 -19.70 -5.01 31.97
N ARG A 134 -20.97 -4.63 31.82
CA ARG A 134 -21.49 -3.28 32.12
C ARG A 134 -21.39 -2.86 33.60
N SER A 135 -21.09 -3.76 34.53
CA SER A 135 -21.21 -3.52 35.98
C SER A 135 -19.90 -3.68 36.78
N ALA A 136 -18.81 -4.16 36.19
CA ALA A 136 -17.53 -4.19 36.88
C ALA A 136 -16.84 -2.84 36.68
N ARG A 137 -16.69 -2.04 37.75
CA ARG A 137 -15.63 -1.01 37.79
C ARG A 137 -14.35 -1.75 37.39
N HIS A 138 -13.83 -1.48 36.19
CA HIS A 138 -12.63 -2.11 35.67
C HIS A 138 -11.45 -1.67 36.56
N ALA A 139 -11.25 -2.36 37.67
CA ALA A 139 -10.38 -1.88 38.74
C ALA A 139 -8.91 -1.84 38.33
N ASN A 140 -8.50 -2.59 37.30
CA ASN A 140 -7.09 -2.78 36.95
C ASN A 140 -6.76 -2.60 35.46
N THR A 141 -7.60 -1.92 34.66
CA THR A 141 -7.26 -1.65 33.24
C THR A 141 -6.32 -0.47 33.04
N ARG A 142 -6.16 0.40 34.06
CA ARG A 142 -5.21 1.53 34.00
C ARG A 142 -3.75 1.11 34.07
N ASP A 143 -3.46 -0.02 34.70
CA ASP A 143 -2.10 -0.53 34.91
C ASP A 143 -1.74 -1.67 33.94
N LEU A 144 -2.61 -1.98 32.97
CA LEU A 144 -2.25 -2.90 31.91
C LEU A 144 -1.09 -2.29 31.11
N PRO A 145 0.08 -2.96 31.04
CA PRO A 145 1.18 -2.46 30.26
C PRO A 145 0.72 -2.35 28.81
N ILE A 146 0.71 -1.13 28.28
CA ILE A 146 0.39 -0.88 26.88
C ILE A 146 1.41 -1.68 26.06
N PRO A 147 0.99 -2.61 25.19
CA PRO A 147 1.92 -3.36 24.36
C PRO A 147 2.74 -2.37 23.54
N LEU A 148 4.04 -2.35 23.77
CA LEU A 148 4.98 -1.56 22.99
C LEU A 148 5.17 -2.28 21.65
N PHE A 149 4.40 -1.89 20.64
CA PHE A 149 4.51 -2.41 19.26
C PHE A 149 5.83 -2.04 18.57
N ASN A 150 6.71 -1.28 19.24
CA ASN A 150 8.02 -0.90 18.74
C ASN A 150 9.11 -1.96 19.04
N LYS A 151 8.74 -3.15 19.56
CA LYS A 151 9.71 -4.18 19.97
C LYS A 151 10.06 -5.18 18.85
N HIS A 152 11.28 -5.70 18.95
CA HIS A 152 11.95 -6.71 18.11
C HIS A 152 11.31 -8.12 18.15
N TYR A 153 9.98 -8.25 18.11
CA TYR A 153 9.32 -9.57 18.18
C TYR A 153 8.03 -9.63 17.36
N ARG A 154 8.00 -8.95 16.21
CA ARG A 154 6.83 -9.02 15.33
C ARG A 154 6.80 -10.35 14.58
N SER A 155 5.62 -10.95 14.49
CA SER A 155 5.43 -12.13 13.64
C SER A 155 5.60 -11.75 12.16
N LEU A 156 5.92 -12.73 11.30
CA LEU A 156 5.97 -12.49 9.85
C LEU A 156 4.66 -11.88 9.33
N ARG A 157 3.53 -12.38 9.86
CA ARG A 157 2.19 -11.90 9.51
C ARG A 157 1.97 -10.45 9.92
N GLU A 158 2.43 -10.05 11.10
CA GLU A 158 2.39 -8.65 11.55
C GLU A 158 3.28 -7.74 10.70
N CYS A 159 4.47 -8.21 10.31
CA CYS A 159 5.35 -7.46 9.42
C CYS A 159 4.71 -7.28 8.03
N GLN A 160 4.12 -8.33 7.46
CA GLN A 160 3.41 -8.26 6.18
C GLN A 160 2.22 -7.31 6.25
N ALA A 161 1.39 -7.42 7.29
CA ALA A 161 0.26 -6.54 7.52
C ALA A 161 0.71 -5.08 7.66
N SER A 162 1.78 -4.82 8.42
CA SER A 162 2.35 -3.48 8.57
C SER A 162 2.85 -2.93 7.24
N LYS A 163 3.54 -3.74 6.42
CA LYS A 163 4.04 -3.34 5.09
C LYS A 163 2.89 -3.04 4.13
N MET A 164 1.86 -3.89 4.13
CA MET A 164 0.64 -3.71 3.34
C MET A 164 -0.09 -2.42 3.73
N MET A 165 -0.33 -2.21 5.02
CA MET A 165 -1.00 -1.00 5.52
C MET A 165 -0.19 0.26 5.24
N GLY A 166 1.14 0.20 5.40
CA GLY A 166 2.03 1.29 5.02
C GLY A 166 1.94 1.64 3.53
N PHE A 167 1.93 0.63 2.66
CA PHE A 167 1.77 0.83 1.23
C PHE A 167 0.39 1.39 0.85
N VAL A 168 -0.69 0.88 1.45
CA VAL A 168 -2.05 1.41 1.24
C VAL A 168 -2.14 2.87 1.70
N SER A 169 -1.56 3.21 2.86
CA SER A 169 -1.52 4.59 3.34
C SER A 169 -0.75 5.51 2.37
N HIS A 170 0.41 5.06 1.89
CA HIS A 170 1.22 5.84 0.95
C HIS A 170 0.49 6.02 -0.40
N SER A 171 -0.01 4.95 -1.00
CA SER A 171 -0.72 5.00 -2.28
C SER A 171 -1.98 5.87 -2.21
N THR A 172 -2.77 5.78 -1.13
CA THR A 172 -3.95 6.64 -0.96
C THR A 172 -3.59 8.13 -0.84
N LEU A 173 -2.48 8.46 -0.18
CA LEU A 173 -1.97 9.82 -0.13
C LEU A 173 -1.54 10.32 -1.52
N GLU A 174 -0.79 9.50 -2.26
CA GLU A 174 -0.37 9.81 -3.63
C GLU A 174 -1.56 10.01 -4.58
N ALA A 175 -2.58 9.16 -4.48
CA ALA A 175 -3.81 9.31 -5.25
C ALA A 175 -4.50 10.65 -4.98
N ARG A 176 -4.64 11.02 -3.70
CA ARG A 176 -5.25 12.31 -3.30
C ARG A 176 -4.45 13.51 -3.79
N ASN A 177 -3.12 13.45 -3.66
CA ASN A 177 -2.23 14.52 -4.13
C ASN A 177 -2.35 14.70 -5.64
N ARG A 178 -2.36 13.60 -6.39
CA ARG A 178 -2.53 13.61 -7.83
C ARG A 178 -3.89 14.17 -8.26
N ASP A 179 -4.98 13.72 -7.64
CA ASP A 179 -6.33 14.22 -7.93
C ASP A 179 -6.42 15.74 -7.67
N ARG A 180 -5.79 16.21 -6.59
CA ARG A 180 -5.74 17.65 -6.28
C ARG A 180 -5.00 18.44 -7.36
N THR A 181 -3.85 17.94 -7.82
CA THR A 181 -3.06 18.58 -8.87
C THR A 181 -3.80 18.61 -10.20
N LEU A 182 -4.44 17.49 -10.59
CA LEU A 182 -5.24 17.41 -11.82
C LEU A 182 -6.42 18.38 -11.78
N ARG A 183 -7.16 18.44 -10.67
CA ARG A 183 -8.28 19.40 -10.50
C ARG A 183 -7.80 20.85 -10.64
N ARG A 184 -6.71 21.23 -9.98
CA ARG A 184 -6.15 22.59 -10.09
C ARG A 184 -5.78 22.96 -11.52
N HIS A 185 -5.18 22.03 -12.25
CA HIS A 185 -4.80 22.26 -13.65
C HIS A 185 -6.04 22.40 -14.53
N ARG A 186 -7.00 21.49 -14.38
CA ARG A 186 -8.30 21.52 -15.05
C ARG A 186 -9.05 22.84 -14.80
N ASP A 187 -9.19 23.25 -13.55
CA ASP A 187 -9.87 24.50 -13.15
C ASP A 187 -9.21 25.73 -13.77
N THR A 188 -7.88 25.70 -13.93
CA THR A 188 -7.13 26.79 -14.55
C THR A 188 -7.42 26.88 -16.04
N VAL A 189 -7.41 25.75 -16.75
CA VAL A 189 -7.77 25.71 -18.18
C VAL A 189 -9.23 26.09 -18.40
N GLU A 190 -10.16 25.59 -17.58
CA GLU A 190 -11.58 25.96 -17.65
C GLU A 190 -11.81 27.45 -17.41
N ARG A 191 -11.10 28.05 -16.45
CA ARG A 191 -11.16 29.50 -16.21
C ARG A 191 -10.71 30.28 -17.43
N ASN A 192 -9.61 29.88 -18.05
CA ASN A 192 -9.08 30.50 -19.26
C ASN A 192 -10.06 30.38 -20.44
N ILE A 193 -10.76 29.24 -20.58
CA ILE A 193 -11.80 29.06 -21.60
C ILE A 193 -12.95 30.05 -21.36
N ARG A 194 -13.47 30.13 -20.12
CA ARG A 194 -14.57 31.05 -19.77
C ARG A 194 -14.19 32.50 -19.99
N GLU A 195 -12.97 32.88 -19.63
CA GLU A 195 -12.46 34.23 -19.85
C GLU A 195 -12.33 34.56 -21.34
N HIS A 196 -11.83 33.63 -22.15
CA HIS A 196 -11.72 33.81 -23.60
C HIS A 196 -13.09 33.92 -24.27
N GLN A 197 -14.09 33.16 -23.81
CA GLN A 197 -15.47 33.25 -24.30
C GLN A 197 -16.09 34.62 -23.99
N ARG A 198 -15.94 35.11 -22.75
CA ARG A 198 -16.45 36.43 -22.32
C ARG A 198 -15.81 37.63 -23.01
N ARG A 199 -14.60 37.48 -23.56
CA ARG A 199 -13.90 38.54 -24.31
C ARG A 199 -14.23 38.53 -25.80
N ALA A 200 -14.89 37.47 -26.27
CA ALA A 200 -15.32 37.33 -27.66
C ALA A 200 -16.79 37.76 -27.88
N ASP A 201 -17.55 37.92 -26.78
CA ASP A 201 -18.86 38.60 -26.71
C ASP A 201 -18.67 40.11 -26.51
#